data_AF-A0A7Y9KGU5-F1
#
_entry.id   AF-A0A7Y9KGU5-F1
#
_cell.length_a   1.000
_cell.length_b   1.000
_cell.length_c   1.000
_cell.angle_alpha   90.00
_cell.angle_beta   90.00
_cell.angle_gamma   90.00
#
_symmetry.space_group_name_H-M   'P 1'
#
loop_
_entity.id
_entity.type
_entity.pdbx_description
1 polymer ?
#
loop_
_entity_poly.entity_id
_entity_poly.type
_entity_poly.pdbx_seq_one_letter_code
_entity_poly.pdbx_strand_id
1 'polypeptide(L)'
;MRRLRPESEAEVERRVEFRMRRQRVLRRRPRPLNLWVVLDEGALWRPACAPATMRMQIRHIIEQCRRPNVTIQIAPLGISGQVAGDGSLTLVRFPQQGLQDMVYLERPDNAVYPTRRAEIEHHWHIFNTLVTEAAPPEQTPRVLARILSTY
;
A
#
# COMPACT_ATOMS: atom_id res chain seq x y z
N MET A 1 6.49 8.19 -24.72
CA MET A 1 6.56 8.97 -23.45
C MET A 1 5.37 9.94 -23.43
N ARG A 2 4.24 9.56 -22.83
CA ARG A 2 3.02 10.37 -22.80
C ARG A 2 3.23 11.51 -21.81
N ARG A 3 3.31 12.76 -22.28
CA ARG A 3 3.28 13.93 -21.39
C ARG A 3 1.92 13.92 -20.69
N LEU A 4 1.92 13.65 -19.38
CA LEU A 4 0.74 13.84 -18.55
C LEU A 4 0.36 15.33 -18.66
N ARG A 5 -0.86 15.61 -19.13
CA ARG A 5 -1.40 16.97 -19.10
C ARG A 5 -1.37 17.43 -17.63
N PRO A 6 -0.90 18.65 -17.33
CA PRO A 6 -1.00 19.17 -15.98
C PRO A 6 -2.47 19.18 -15.55
N GLU A 7 -2.76 18.49 -14.45
CA GLU A 7 -4.09 18.45 -13.85
C GLU A 7 -4.48 19.86 -13.41
N SER A 8 -5.74 20.24 -13.62
CA SER A 8 -6.30 21.47 -13.08
C SER A 8 -6.34 21.43 -11.55
N GLU A 9 -6.32 22.58 -10.90
CA GLU A 9 -6.44 22.68 -9.44
C GLU A 9 -7.68 21.96 -8.91
N ALA A 10 -8.80 22.06 -9.63
CA ALA A 10 -10.04 21.36 -9.28
C ALA A 10 -9.92 19.82 -9.36
N GLU A 11 -9.17 19.29 -10.34
CA GLU A 11 -8.89 17.85 -10.45
C GLU A 11 -7.97 17.37 -9.32
N VAL A 12 -6.95 18.17 -8.98
CA VAL A 12 -6.06 17.90 -7.85
C VAL A 12 -6.84 17.87 -6.55
N GLU A 13 -7.65 18.90 -6.27
CA GLU A 13 -8.45 19.01 -5.04
C GLU A 13 -9.41 17.83 -4.91
N ARG A 14 -10.10 17.45 -5.99
CA ARG A 14 -10.99 16.29 -5.99
C ARG A 14 -10.26 14.98 -5.69
N ARG A 15 -9.04 14.80 -6.23
CA ARG A 15 -8.21 13.62 -5.92
C ARG A 15 -7.72 13.62 -4.48
N VAL A 16 -7.39 14.80 -3.92
CA VAL A 16 -7.04 14.95 -2.50
C VAL A 16 -8.23 14.59 -1.63
N GLU A 17 -9.41 15.16 -1.88
CA GLU A 17 -10.64 14.87 -1.14
C GLU A 17 -10.95 13.37 -1.13
N PHE A 18 -10.81 12.70 -2.28
CA PHE A 18 -11.00 11.26 -2.39
C PHE A 18 -10.01 10.46 -1.52
N ARG A 19 -8.71 10.81 -1.52
CA ARG A 19 -7.71 10.18 -0.65
C ARG A 19 -8.03 10.42 0.82
N MET A 20 -8.45 11.62 1.19
CA MET A 20 -8.85 11.95 2.56
C MET A 20 -10.10 11.16 2.99
N ARG A 21 -11.08 10.96 2.11
CA ARG A 21 -12.23 10.07 2.35
C ARG A 21 -11.81 8.63 2.58
N ARG A 22 -10.89 8.09 1.77
CA ARG A 22 -10.34 6.74 1.96
C ARG A 22 -9.63 6.60 3.31
N GLN A 23 -8.78 7.56 3.68
CA GLN A 23 -8.09 7.54 4.98
C GLN A 23 -9.04 7.56 6.18
N ARG A 24 -10.18 8.27 6.07
CA ARG A 24 -11.20 8.28 7.13
C ARG A 24 -11.77 6.90 7.45
N VAL A 25 -11.79 5.97 6.50
CA VAL A 25 -12.28 4.60 6.72
C VAL A 25 -11.46 3.85 7.78
N LEU A 26 -10.15 4.13 7.88
CA LEU A 26 -9.27 3.57 8.91
C LEU A 26 -9.61 4.06 10.33
N ARG A 27 -10.39 5.15 10.44
CA ARG A 27 -10.79 5.78 11.71
C ARG A 27 -12.27 5.59 12.04
N ARG A 28 -13.03 4.92 11.15
CA ARG A 28 -14.47 4.76 11.32
C ARG A 28 -14.80 3.96 12.58
N ARG A 29 -15.84 4.37 13.28
CA ARG A 29 -16.41 3.64 14.42
C ARG A 29 -17.79 3.07 14.05
N PRO A 30 -18.24 1.96 14.68
CA PRO A 30 -17.51 1.16 15.68
C PRO A 30 -16.48 0.19 15.08
N ARG A 31 -16.57 -0.11 13.78
CA ARG A 31 -15.72 -1.10 13.09
C ARG A 31 -14.81 -0.41 12.07
N PRO A 32 -13.56 -0.07 12.42
CA PRO A 32 -12.60 0.48 11.45
C PRO A 32 -12.17 -0.62 10.46
N LEU A 33 -11.71 -0.22 9.27
CA LEU A 33 -11.11 -1.14 8.32
C LEU A 33 -9.76 -1.64 8.86
N ASN A 34 -9.54 -2.95 8.80
CA ASN A 34 -8.22 -3.56 9.02
C ASN A 34 -7.39 -3.41 7.73
N LEU A 35 -6.22 -2.81 7.85
CA LEU A 35 -5.31 -2.56 6.74
C LEU A 35 -4.00 -3.30 6.98
N TRP A 36 -3.58 -4.10 6.01
CA TRP A 36 -2.25 -4.72 5.98
C TRP A 36 -1.51 -4.25 4.73
N VAL A 37 -0.34 -3.66 4.93
CA VAL A 37 0.53 -3.19 3.86
C VAL A 37 1.86 -3.92 3.93
N VAL A 38 2.31 -4.44 2.79
CA VAL A 38 3.71 -4.81 2.58
C VAL A 38 4.31 -3.77 1.64
N LEU A 39 5.25 -2.99 2.14
CA LEU A 39 5.88 -1.88 1.43
C LEU A 39 7.25 -2.31 0.93
N ASP A 40 7.50 -2.15 -0.36
CA ASP A 40 8.83 -2.38 -0.95
C ASP A 40 9.86 -1.40 -0.38
N GLU A 41 10.96 -1.92 0.19
CA GLU A 41 12.04 -1.09 0.72
C GLU A 41 12.63 -0.16 -0.35
N GLY A 42 12.72 -0.62 -1.60
CA GLY A 42 13.25 0.16 -2.72
C GLY A 42 12.40 1.37 -3.09
N ALA A 43 11.12 1.40 -2.72
CA ALA A 43 10.28 2.60 -2.85
C ALA A 43 10.67 3.70 -1.86
N LEU A 44 11.27 3.32 -0.72
CA LEU A 44 11.77 4.26 0.27
C LEU A 44 13.15 4.83 -0.10
N TRP A 45 13.90 4.17 -0.97
CA TRP A 45 15.21 4.62 -1.45
C TRP A 45 15.16 5.40 -2.77
N ARG A 46 14.01 5.40 -3.47
CA ARG A 46 13.80 6.08 -4.76
C ARG A 46 12.76 7.18 -4.60
N PRO A 47 13.11 8.32 -4.00
CA PRO A 47 12.13 9.35 -3.66
C PRO A 47 11.53 9.98 -4.93
N ALA A 48 10.21 9.94 -5.04
CA ALA A 48 9.45 10.66 -6.08
C ALA A 48 9.15 12.12 -5.70
N CYS A 49 9.65 12.58 -4.55
CA CYS A 49 9.39 13.91 -3.99
C CYS A 49 10.64 14.48 -3.31
N ALA A 50 10.57 15.76 -2.92
CA ALA A 50 11.66 16.41 -2.22
C ALA A 50 11.99 15.72 -0.88
N PRO A 51 13.26 15.74 -0.42
CA PRO A 51 13.69 15.09 0.83
C PRO A 51 12.85 15.45 2.05
N ALA A 52 12.49 16.73 2.22
CA ALA A 52 11.65 17.20 3.31
C ALA A 52 10.26 16.53 3.32
N THR A 53 9.65 16.38 2.15
CA THR A 53 8.37 15.67 1.99
C THR A 53 8.53 14.19 2.31
N MET A 54 9.61 13.55 1.85
CA MET A 54 9.86 12.14 2.14
C MET A 54 10.04 11.88 3.64
N ARG A 55 10.74 12.77 4.36
CA ARG A 55 10.87 12.72 5.83
C ARG A 55 9.51 12.78 6.52
N MET A 56 8.60 13.64 6.05
CA MET A 56 7.24 13.72 6.57
C MET A 56 6.44 12.44 6.29
N GLN A 57 6.55 11.88 5.08
CA GLN A 57 5.86 10.63 4.71
C GLN A 57 6.33 9.47 5.59
N ILE A 58 7.64 9.28 5.78
CA ILE A 58 8.19 8.21 6.63
C ILE A 58 7.72 8.37 8.09
N ARG A 59 7.76 9.59 8.65
CA ARG A 59 7.22 9.86 10.00
C ARG A 59 5.73 9.53 10.10
N HIS A 60 4.96 9.85 9.08
CA HIS A 60 3.54 9.51 9.04
C HIS A 60 3.30 7.99 9.04
N ILE A 61 4.09 7.23 8.28
CA ILE A 61 4.02 5.76 8.23
C ILE A 61 4.36 5.17 9.62
N ILE A 62 5.41 5.67 10.27
CA ILE A 62 5.77 5.25 11.64
C ILE A 62 4.60 5.49 12.61
N GLU A 63 3.94 6.64 12.52
CA GLU A 63 2.75 6.92 13.34
C GLU A 63 1.58 5.99 13.02
N GLN A 64 1.38 5.61 11.75
CA GLN A 64 0.34 4.65 11.39
C GLN A 64 0.58 3.25 11.97
N CYS A 65 1.84 2.84 12.15
CA CYS A 65 2.19 1.55 12.77
C CYS A 65 1.70 1.44 14.23
N ARG A 66 1.36 2.57 14.89
CA ARG A 66 0.85 2.57 16.28
C ARG A 66 -0.63 2.20 16.38
N ARG A 67 -1.32 2.02 15.25
CA ARG A 67 -2.76 1.77 15.23
C ARG A 67 -3.05 0.27 15.30
N PRO A 68 -4.03 -0.15 16.13
CA PRO A 68 -4.33 -1.57 16.29
C PRO A 68 -4.92 -2.22 15.02
N ASN A 69 -5.49 -1.43 14.10
CA ASN A 69 -6.08 -1.91 12.85
C ASN A 69 -5.20 -1.69 11.61
N VAL A 70 -3.92 -1.31 11.79
CA VAL A 70 -2.98 -1.07 10.69
C VAL A 70 -1.70 -1.85 10.93
N THR A 71 -1.40 -2.77 10.03
CA THR A 71 -0.16 -3.55 9.99
C THR A 71 0.65 -3.10 8.78
N ILE A 72 1.90 -2.70 9.00
CA ILE A 72 2.82 -2.31 7.92
C ILE A 72 4.09 -3.13 8.06
N GLN A 73 4.49 -3.80 6.99
CA GLN A 73 5.74 -4.54 6.89
C GLN A 73 6.58 -3.99 5.76
N ILE A 74 7.91 -4.13 5.88
CA ILE A 74 8.85 -3.74 4.84
C ILE A 74 9.32 -5.02 4.14
N ALA A 75 9.05 -5.14 2.85
CA ALA A 75 9.65 -6.16 2.01
C ALA A 75 11.09 -5.75 1.67
N PRO A 76 12.10 -6.56 2.03
CA PRO A 76 13.49 -6.30 1.67
C PRO A 76 13.68 -6.15 0.15
N LEU A 77 14.74 -5.43 -0.23
CA LEU A 77 15.09 -5.22 -1.64
C LEU A 77 15.10 -6.53 -2.45
N GLY A 78 14.40 -6.52 -3.59
CA GLY A 78 14.36 -7.64 -4.53
C GLY A 78 13.20 -8.63 -4.31
N ILE A 79 12.67 -8.75 -3.08
CA ILE A 79 11.60 -9.71 -2.75
C ILE A 79 10.33 -9.41 -3.53
N SER A 80 9.88 -8.14 -3.57
CA SER A 80 8.62 -7.78 -4.23
C SER A 80 8.63 -8.12 -5.72
N GLY A 81 9.75 -7.89 -6.41
CA GLY A 81 9.91 -8.22 -7.82
C GLY A 81 9.95 -9.73 -8.10
N GLN A 82 10.49 -10.52 -7.17
CA GLN A 82 10.52 -11.99 -7.28
C GLN A 82 9.13 -12.62 -7.06
N VAL A 83 8.37 -12.08 -6.11
CA VAL A 83 7.12 -12.70 -5.62
C VAL A 83 5.87 -12.15 -6.31
N ALA A 84 5.81 -10.83 -6.53
CA ALA A 84 4.62 -10.16 -7.09
C ALA A 84 4.81 -9.60 -8.50
N GLY A 85 6.04 -9.65 -9.03
CA GLY A 85 6.38 -9.07 -10.32
C GLY A 85 6.27 -7.54 -10.34
N ASP A 86 6.08 -6.98 -11.53
CA ASP A 86 5.92 -5.54 -11.72
C ASP A 86 4.45 -5.11 -11.51
N GLY A 87 4.12 -4.59 -10.33
CA GLY A 87 2.83 -3.93 -10.12
C GLY A 87 2.40 -3.81 -8.65
N SER A 88 1.41 -2.95 -8.41
CA SER A 88 0.75 -2.87 -7.11
C SER A 88 -0.44 -3.84 -7.07
N LEU A 89 -0.54 -4.59 -5.98
CA LEU A 89 -1.63 -5.53 -5.69
C LEU A 89 -2.42 -5.00 -4.49
N THR A 90 -3.73 -4.90 -4.61
CA THR A 90 -4.64 -4.63 -3.48
C THR A 90 -5.68 -5.72 -3.36
N LEU A 91 -5.79 -6.30 -2.17
CA LEU A 91 -6.80 -7.30 -1.83
C LEU A 91 -7.82 -6.70 -0.87
N VAL A 92 -9.10 -6.95 -1.13
CA VAL A 92 -10.21 -6.50 -0.28
C VAL A 92 -11.06 -7.70 0.11
N ARG A 93 -11.14 -7.95 1.42
CA ARG A 93 -12.01 -8.97 2.00
C ARG A 93 -13.26 -8.36 2.59
N PHE A 94 -14.41 -8.97 2.31
CA PHE A 94 -15.70 -8.54 2.85
C PHE A 94 -16.12 -9.45 4.00
N PRO A 95 -16.62 -8.90 5.13
CA PRO A 95 -17.09 -9.72 6.24
C PRO A 95 -18.45 -10.40 5.96
N GLN A 96 -19.20 -9.94 4.96
CA GLN A 96 -20.49 -10.51 4.60
C GLN A 96 -20.35 -11.86 3.90
N GLN A 97 -21.09 -12.85 4.37
CA GLN A 97 -21.18 -14.16 3.72
C GLN A 97 -21.73 -14.01 2.30
N GLY A 98 -21.15 -14.76 1.35
CA GLY A 98 -21.57 -14.75 -0.05
C GLY A 98 -20.96 -13.66 -0.93
N LEU A 99 -20.22 -12.69 -0.35
CA LEU A 99 -19.41 -11.77 -1.13
C LEU A 99 -18.02 -12.35 -1.39
N GLN A 100 -17.60 -12.35 -2.66
CA GLN A 100 -16.28 -12.78 -3.05
C GLN A 100 -15.25 -11.68 -2.75
N ASP A 101 -14.06 -12.08 -2.29
CA ASP A 101 -12.93 -11.17 -2.12
C ASP A 101 -12.58 -10.51 -3.47
N MET A 102 -12.23 -9.23 -3.43
CA MET A 102 -11.88 -8.46 -4.62
C MET A 102 -10.36 -8.29 -4.71
N VAL A 103 -9.84 -8.49 -5.91
CA VAL A 103 -8.45 -8.21 -6.26
C VAL A 103 -8.44 -6.99 -7.18
N TYR A 104 -7.57 -6.03 -6.89
CA TYR A 104 -7.27 -4.89 -7.75
C TYR A 104 -5.79 -4.93 -8.12
N LEU A 105 -5.52 -5.04 -9.42
CA LEU A 105 -4.18 -4.97 -9.99
C LEU A 105 -4.05 -3.65 -10.74
N GLU A 106 -3.17 -2.79 -10.26
CA GLU A 106 -2.86 -1.54 -10.94
C GLU A 106 -1.85 -1.80 -12.05
N ARG A 107 -2.15 -1.33 -13.26
CA ARG A 107 -1.22 -1.33 -14.39
C ARG A 107 -1.04 0.10 -14.91
N PRO A 108 0.06 0.43 -15.59
CA PRO A 108 0.32 1.79 -16.05
C PRO A 108 -0.82 2.43 -16.86
N ASP A 109 -1.54 1.63 -17.65
CA ASP A 109 -2.60 2.12 -18.55
C ASP A 109 -4.01 1.60 -18.20
N ASN A 110 -4.13 0.64 -17.28
CA ASN A 110 -5.44 0.08 -16.90
C ASN A 110 -5.46 -0.46 -15.47
N ALA A 111 -6.60 -1.02 -15.09
CA ALA A 111 -6.69 -1.88 -13.92
C ALA A 111 -7.34 -3.21 -14.30
N VAL A 112 -6.90 -4.28 -13.64
CA VAL A 112 -7.48 -5.62 -13.81
C VAL A 112 -8.16 -6.04 -12.50
N TYR A 113 -9.37 -6.56 -12.62
CA TYR A 113 -10.18 -7.08 -11.52
C TYR A 113 -10.47 -8.55 -11.78
N PRO A 114 -9.57 -9.46 -11.37
CA PRO A 114 -9.83 -10.90 -11.45
C PRO A 114 -11.14 -11.29 -10.77
N THR A 115 -12.00 -12.03 -11.46
CA THR A 115 -13.29 -12.52 -10.93
C THR A 115 -13.29 -14.03 -10.73
N ARG A 116 -12.45 -14.77 -11.46
CA ARG A 116 -12.34 -16.23 -11.30
C ARG A 116 -11.73 -16.54 -9.95
N ARG A 117 -12.34 -17.49 -9.23
CA ARG A 117 -11.89 -17.91 -7.89
C ARG A 117 -10.41 -18.30 -7.86
N ALA A 118 -9.94 -19.07 -8.83
CA ALA A 118 -8.54 -19.50 -8.91
C ALA A 118 -7.56 -18.32 -9.08
N GLU A 119 -7.96 -17.27 -9.81
CA GLU A 119 -7.12 -16.07 -9.95
C GLU A 119 -7.07 -15.29 -8.63
N ILE A 120 -8.20 -15.19 -7.91
CA ILE A 120 -8.23 -14.53 -6.60
C ILE A 120 -7.38 -15.29 -5.58
N GLU A 121 -7.50 -16.61 -5.54
CA GLU A 121 -6.69 -17.48 -4.68
C GLU A 121 -5.19 -17.35 -4.98
N HIS A 122 -4.81 -17.25 -6.27
CA HIS A 122 -3.44 -17.02 -6.68
C HIS A 122 -2.87 -15.70 -6.13
N HIS A 123 -3.63 -14.60 -6.20
CA HIS A 123 -3.17 -13.31 -5.67
C HIS A 123 -3.13 -13.28 -4.13
N TRP A 124 -4.04 -14.01 -3.47
CA TRP A 124 -3.93 -14.25 -2.03
C TRP A 124 -2.65 -15.01 -1.68
N HIS A 125 -2.27 -16.01 -2.47
CA HIS A 125 -1.02 -16.73 -2.29
C HIS A 125 0.19 -15.80 -2.42
N ILE A 126 0.25 -14.99 -3.48
CA ILE A 126 1.30 -13.96 -3.66
C ILE A 126 1.40 -13.05 -2.43
N PHE A 127 0.27 -12.50 -1.98
CA PHE A 127 0.25 -11.61 -0.82
C PHE A 127 0.72 -12.30 0.47
N ASN A 128 0.30 -13.54 0.71
CA ASN A 128 0.73 -14.31 1.88
C ASN A 128 2.23 -14.63 1.84
N THR A 129 2.77 -14.92 0.66
CA THR A 129 4.22 -15.10 0.47
C THR A 129 4.96 -13.79 0.76
N LEU A 130 4.50 -12.65 0.24
CA LEU A 130 5.07 -11.33 0.55
C LEU A 130 5.06 -11.03 2.06
N VAL A 131 3.97 -11.36 2.74
CA VAL A 131 3.86 -11.20 4.20
C VAL A 131 4.85 -12.08 4.95
N THR A 132 5.13 -13.28 4.44
CA THR A 132 6.05 -14.23 5.07
C THR A 132 7.51 -13.82 4.89
N GLU A 133 7.85 -13.29 3.72
CA GLU A 133 9.22 -12.86 3.38
C GLU A 133 9.55 -11.43 3.87
N ALA A 134 8.53 -10.64 4.21
CA ALA A 134 8.72 -9.30 4.73
C ALA A 134 9.21 -9.30 6.18
N ALA A 135 9.87 -8.21 6.58
CA ALA A 135 10.30 -8.04 7.96
C ALA A 135 9.06 -7.99 8.90
N PRO A 136 9.13 -8.62 10.09
CA PRO A 136 8.03 -8.59 11.05
C PRO A 136 7.55 -7.16 11.33
N PRO A 137 6.23 -6.94 11.48
CA PRO A 137 5.65 -5.60 11.64
C PRO A 137 6.29 -4.77 12.77
N GLU A 138 6.75 -5.43 13.84
CA GLU A 138 7.37 -4.81 15.01
C GLU A 138 8.75 -4.18 14.66
N GLN A 139 9.40 -4.68 13.60
CA GLN A 139 10.68 -4.15 13.13
C GLN A 139 10.51 -2.97 12.18
N THR A 140 9.34 -2.78 11.58
CA THR A 140 9.05 -1.71 10.61
C THR A 140 9.44 -0.32 11.14
N PRO A 141 9.06 0.11 12.36
CA PRO A 141 9.46 1.43 12.86
C PRO A 141 10.98 1.61 12.93
N ARG A 142 11.73 0.56 13.27
CA ARG A 142 13.19 0.59 13.34
C ARG A 142 13.81 0.71 11.95
N VAL A 143 13.32 -0.05 10.98
CA VAL A 143 13.76 0.03 9.57
C VAL A 143 13.51 1.43 9.02
N LEU A 144 12.30 1.97 9.23
CA LEU A 144 11.94 3.32 8.79
C LEU A 144 12.76 4.41 9.48
N ALA A 145 13.07 4.28 10.77
CA ALA A 145 13.92 5.23 11.50
C ALA A 145 15.36 5.27 10.94
N ARG A 146 15.91 4.10 10.57
CA ARG A 146 17.21 4.00 9.91
C ARG A 146 17.19 4.74 8.56
N ILE A 147 16.18 4.52 7.73
CA ILE A 147 16.03 5.22 6.44
C ILE A 147 15.82 6.72 6.66
N LEU A 148 15.07 7.13 7.69
CA LEU A 148 14.85 8.54 7.99
C LEU A 148 16.14 9.29 8.33
N SER A 149 17.15 8.63 8.89
CA SER A 149 18.45 9.24 9.18
C SER A 149 19.31 9.55 7.94
N THR A 150 18.97 8.99 6.77
CA THR A 150 19.71 9.24 5.52
C THR A 150 19.13 10.40 4.71
N TYR A 151 18.00 10.97 5.13
CA TYR A 151 17.38 12.17 4.56
C TYR A 151 17.67 13.41 5.39
#